data_AF-A0A3N5UM60-F1
#
_entry.id   AF-A0A3N5UM60-F1
#
_cell.length_a   1.000
_cell.length_b   1.000
_cell.length_c   1.000
_cell.angle_alpha   90.00
_cell.angle_beta   90.00
_cell.angle_gamma   90.00
#
_symmetry.space_group_name_H-M   'P 1'
#
loop_
_entity.id
_entity.type
_entity.pdbx_description
1 polymer ?
#
loop_
_entity_poly.entity_id
_entity_poly.type
_entity_poly.pdbx_seq_one_letter_code
_entity_poly.pdbx_strand_id
1 'polypeptide(L)'
;DGLELFFSSGRSLTGGGLWVSTRATSSDPWGTPVSLGPSVNSLGPDSPTWISPDGLTLFFCSNRLGGSGGIDAWMMVRPSKESAWGLQGNLGPSINTSYAEGITAVSPDGRWCYVSEYMGANEHAGARPGGLGRGDIWQAPIVPVVDFNGDAAVDLIDLEMLIDHWGASETLCDIGPMPWGDGKVDIKDLAVFMTYYEKENSTPWSSSLLDDAEMRRNYSTLPAGRKEGVR
;
A
#
# COMPACT_ATOMS: atom_id res chain seq x y z
N ASP A 1 -9.25 -17.41 -10.67
CA ASP A 1 -9.92 -18.71 -10.95
C ASP A 1 -10.82 -18.70 -12.20
N GLY A 2 -11.13 -17.53 -12.77
CA GLY A 2 -12.03 -17.42 -13.92
C GLY A 2 -13.51 -17.45 -13.55
N LEU A 3 -13.88 -17.30 -12.27
CA LEU A 3 -15.26 -17.30 -11.80
C LEU A 3 -15.79 -15.89 -11.47
N GLU A 4 -14.90 -14.92 -11.34
CA GLU A 4 -15.21 -13.50 -11.14
C GLU A 4 -14.62 -12.66 -12.28
N LEU A 5 -15.39 -11.68 -12.76
CA LEU A 5 -14.97 -10.68 -13.74
C LEU A 5 -15.24 -9.29 -13.14
N PHE A 6 -14.18 -8.55 -12.89
CA PHE A 6 -14.24 -7.16 -12.46
C PHE A 6 -14.11 -6.23 -13.66
N PHE A 7 -14.96 -5.20 -13.73
CA PHE A 7 -14.94 -4.24 -14.83
C PHE A 7 -15.55 -2.89 -14.41
N SER A 8 -15.22 -1.83 -15.14
CA SER A 8 -15.81 -0.50 -14.96
C SER A 8 -17.14 -0.39 -15.69
N SER A 9 -18.13 0.25 -15.08
CA SER A 9 -19.42 0.50 -15.75
C SER A 9 -20.00 1.87 -15.42
N GLY A 10 -20.39 2.60 -16.46
CA GLY A 10 -21.15 3.86 -16.35
C GLY A 10 -22.64 3.69 -16.04
N ARG A 11 -23.05 2.51 -15.56
CA ARG A 11 -24.42 2.23 -15.12
C ARG A 11 -24.81 3.01 -13.85
N SER A 12 -23.82 3.48 -13.08
CA SER A 12 -24.05 4.37 -11.94
C SER A 12 -24.23 5.82 -12.42
N LEU A 13 -25.10 6.57 -11.74
CA LEU A 13 -25.39 7.98 -12.04
C LEU A 13 -24.24 8.95 -11.68
N THR A 14 -23.15 8.45 -11.08
CA THR A 14 -22.09 9.26 -10.47
C THR A 14 -20.73 9.13 -11.18
N GLY A 15 -20.68 8.71 -12.45
CA GLY A 15 -19.40 8.38 -13.09
C GLY A 15 -19.05 6.90 -12.88
N GLY A 16 -18.20 6.34 -13.75
CA GLY A 16 -17.95 4.90 -13.83
C GLY A 16 -17.54 4.29 -12.49
N GLY A 17 -18.20 3.19 -12.09
CA GLY A 17 -17.86 2.46 -10.88
C GLY A 17 -17.30 1.07 -11.20
N LEU A 18 -16.74 0.42 -10.18
CA LEU A 18 -16.33 -0.98 -10.19
C LEU A 18 -17.55 -1.89 -10.02
N TRP A 19 -17.64 -2.89 -10.89
CA TRP A 19 -18.66 -3.92 -10.91
C TRP A 19 -18.02 -5.28 -10.97
N VAL A 20 -18.74 -6.27 -10.45
CA VAL A 20 -18.37 -7.68 -10.56
C VAL A 20 -19.49 -8.45 -11.23
N SER A 21 -19.12 -9.39 -12.10
CA SER A 21 -20.00 -10.45 -12.56
C SER A 21 -19.42 -11.79 -12.17
N THR A 22 -20.26 -12.72 -11.71
CA THR A 22 -19.84 -14.06 -11.29
C THR A 22 -20.45 -15.13 -12.19
N ARG A 23 -19.86 -16.33 -12.17
CA ARG A 23 -20.39 -17.53 -12.81
C ARG A 23 -20.00 -18.77 -12.01
N ALA A 24 -20.81 -19.83 -12.09
CA ALA A 24 -20.59 -21.04 -11.30
C ALA A 24 -19.41 -21.87 -11.81
N THR A 25 -19.23 -21.96 -13.14
CA THR A 25 -18.11 -22.64 -13.79
C THR A 25 -17.52 -21.80 -14.91
N SER A 26 -16.31 -22.16 -15.37
CA SER A 26 -15.64 -21.45 -16.47
C SER A 26 -16.33 -21.57 -17.83
N SER A 27 -17.31 -22.48 -17.96
CA SER A 27 -18.15 -22.66 -19.13
C SER A 27 -19.51 -21.95 -19.04
N ASP A 28 -19.93 -21.54 -17.85
CA ASP A 28 -21.23 -20.89 -17.66
C ASP A 28 -21.21 -19.45 -18.17
N PRO A 29 -22.38 -18.93 -18.62
CA PRO A 29 -22.52 -17.52 -18.90
C PRO A 29 -22.29 -16.69 -17.63
N TRP A 30 -21.80 -15.47 -17.82
CA TRP A 30 -21.71 -14.48 -16.74
C TRP A 30 -23.11 -14.12 -16.23
N GLY A 31 -23.25 -14.01 -14.91
CA GLY A 31 -24.47 -13.58 -14.23
C GLY A 31 -24.80 -12.10 -14.45
N THR A 32 -25.82 -11.62 -13.75
CA THR A 32 -26.15 -10.18 -13.75
C THR A 32 -25.07 -9.44 -12.95
N PRO A 33 -24.41 -8.41 -13.52
CA PRO A 33 -23.38 -7.70 -12.79
C PRO A 33 -23.93 -6.93 -11.59
N VAL A 34 -23.15 -6.88 -10.53
CA VAL A 34 -23.46 -6.17 -9.27
C VAL A 34 -22.38 -5.11 -9.02
N SER A 35 -22.81 -3.93 -8.55
CA SER A 35 -21.90 -2.86 -8.14
C SER A 35 -21.15 -3.26 -6.88
N LEU A 36 -19.85 -2.92 -6.78
CA LEU A 36 -19.09 -3.11 -5.54
C LEU A 36 -19.53 -2.18 -4.39
N GLY A 37 -20.45 -1.26 -4.67
CA GLY A 37 -21.09 -0.41 -3.67
C GLY A 37 -20.35 0.90 -3.39
N PRO A 38 -20.98 1.81 -2.63
CA PRO A 38 -20.49 3.17 -2.40
C PRO A 38 -19.32 3.25 -1.42
N SER A 39 -19.03 2.19 -0.65
CA SER A 39 -17.83 2.12 0.18
C SER A 39 -16.55 1.97 -0.65
N VAL A 40 -16.69 1.50 -1.89
CA VAL A 40 -15.58 1.22 -2.81
C VAL A 40 -15.56 2.21 -3.97
N ASN A 41 -16.73 2.44 -4.56
CA ASN A 41 -16.87 3.33 -5.71
C ASN A 41 -16.84 4.80 -5.29
N SER A 42 -16.10 5.58 -6.05
CA SER A 42 -16.01 7.02 -5.92
C SER A 42 -17.00 7.73 -6.86
N LEU A 43 -17.02 9.06 -6.81
CA LEU A 43 -17.70 9.90 -7.81
C LEU A 43 -16.88 10.09 -9.09
N GLY A 44 -15.64 9.57 -9.11
CA GLY A 44 -14.73 9.63 -10.24
C GLY A 44 -14.74 8.34 -11.06
N PRO A 45 -14.02 8.29 -12.18
CA PRO A 45 -13.73 7.05 -12.88
C PRO A 45 -12.93 6.08 -12.01
N ASP A 46 -13.55 4.94 -11.66
CA ASP A 46 -12.85 3.80 -11.09
C ASP A 46 -12.70 2.69 -12.11
N SER A 47 -11.49 2.14 -12.27
CA SER A 47 -11.25 1.06 -13.23
C SER A 47 -10.38 -0.06 -12.67
N PRO A 48 -10.85 -1.32 -12.64
CA PRO A 48 -10.05 -2.42 -12.14
C PRO A 48 -8.93 -2.72 -13.13
N THR A 49 -7.74 -3.00 -12.63
CA THR A 49 -6.58 -3.27 -13.49
C THR A 49 -5.97 -4.63 -13.23
N TRP A 50 -6.01 -5.13 -11.99
CA TRP A 50 -5.48 -6.44 -11.66
C TRP A 50 -6.14 -7.03 -10.40
N ILE A 51 -6.39 -8.34 -10.41
CA ILE A 51 -6.91 -9.11 -9.28
C ILE A 51 -5.94 -10.25 -8.95
N SER A 52 -5.70 -10.49 -7.67
CA SER A 52 -4.81 -11.56 -7.21
C SER A 52 -5.34 -12.95 -7.57
N PRO A 53 -4.47 -13.97 -7.68
CA PRO A 53 -4.90 -15.33 -8.03
C PRO A 53 -5.93 -15.93 -7.08
N ASP A 54 -5.84 -15.61 -5.79
CA ASP A 54 -6.81 -15.99 -4.74
C ASP A 54 -8.09 -15.16 -4.76
N GLY A 55 -8.11 -14.04 -5.50
CA GLY A 55 -9.24 -13.13 -5.60
C GLY A 55 -9.39 -12.20 -4.39
N LEU A 56 -8.41 -12.10 -3.50
CA LEU A 56 -8.55 -11.35 -2.24
C LEU A 56 -7.99 -9.92 -2.31
N THR A 57 -7.20 -9.58 -3.34
CA THR A 57 -6.62 -8.25 -3.55
C THR A 57 -6.96 -7.73 -4.94
N LEU A 58 -7.54 -6.54 -5.02
CA LEU A 58 -7.85 -5.85 -6.28
C LEU A 58 -7.08 -4.53 -6.36
N PHE A 59 -6.28 -4.37 -7.41
CA PHE A 59 -5.75 -3.09 -7.83
C PHE A 59 -6.67 -2.43 -8.84
N PHE A 60 -6.83 -1.13 -8.69
CA PHE A 60 -7.68 -0.33 -9.57
C PHE A 60 -7.13 1.10 -9.67
N CYS A 61 -7.57 1.80 -10.70
CA CYS A 61 -7.19 3.17 -10.99
C CYS A 61 -8.33 4.12 -10.65
N SER A 62 -8.01 5.27 -10.04
CA SER A 62 -9.01 6.26 -9.65
C SER A 62 -8.39 7.65 -9.46
N ASN A 63 -9.16 8.70 -9.77
CA ASN A 63 -8.85 10.09 -9.44
C ASN A 63 -9.57 10.55 -8.16
N ARG A 64 -9.94 9.60 -7.29
CA ARG A 64 -10.54 9.89 -5.99
C ARG A 64 -9.61 10.78 -5.14
N LEU A 65 -10.21 11.49 -4.18
CA LEU A 65 -9.47 12.34 -3.24
C LEU A 65 -8.44 11.52 -2.44
N GLY A 66 -7.32 12.15 -2.09
CA GLY A 66 -6.18 11.49 -1.43
C GLY A 66 -5.15 10.89 -2.40
N GLY A 67 -5.28 11.19 -3.69
CA GLY A 67 -4.35 10.81 -4.74
C GLY A 67 -3.08 11.66 -4.82
N SER A 68 -2.11 11.21 -5.63
CA SER A 68 -0.85 11.92 -5.92
C SER A 68 -0.93 12.80 -7.18
N GLY A 69 -1.98 12.65 -7.99
CA GLY A 69 -2.07 13.36 -9.26
C GLY A 69 -3.35 13.08 -10.04
N GLY A 70 -3.19 12.73 -11.31
CA GLY A 70 -4.30 12.52 -12.25
C GLY A 70 -5.15 11.30 -11.90
N ILE A 71 -4.77 10.14 -12.42
CA ILE A 71 -5.42 8.85 -12.13
C ILE A 71 -4.38 8.02 -11.41
N ASP A 72 -4.60 7.72 -10.14
CA ASP A 72 -3.63 6.97 -9.35
C ASP A 72 -4.01 5.49 -9.28
N ALA A 73 -3.04 4.64 -8.98
CA ALA A 73 -3.24 3.25 -8.59
C ALA A 73 -3.57 3.15 -7.09
N TRP A 74 -4.62 2.37 -6.80
CA TRP A 74 -5.19 2.11 -5.48
C TRP A 74 -5.33 0.61 -5.26
N MET A 75 -5.43 0.22 -3.99
CA MET A 75 -5.62 -1.16 -3.58
C MET A 75 -6.81 -1.32 -2.66
N MET A 76 -7.49 -2.46 -2.78
CA MET A 76 -8.47 -2.94 -1.81
C MET A 76 -8.27 -4.43 -1.56
N VAL A 77 -8.66 -4.88 -0.37
CA VAL A 77 -8.58 -6.29 0.03
C VAL A 77 -9.91 -6.78 0.60
N ARG A 78 -10.08 -8.09 0.66
CA ARG A 78 -11.16 -8.74 1.39
C ARG A 78 -10.64 -9.99 2.10
N PRO A 79 -11.08 -10.30 3.33
CA PRO A 79 -10.65 -11.51 4.04
C PRO A 79 -11.05 -12.82 3.36
N SER A 80 -12.18 -12.82 2.64
CA SER A 80 -12.67 -13.95 1.85
C SER A 80 -13.46 -13.44 0.65
N LYS A 81 -13.79 -14.31 -0.31
CA LYS A 81 -14.57 -13.91 -1.49
C LYS A 81 -16.00 -13.46 -1.17
N GLU A 82 -16.53 -13.90 -0.05
CA GLU A 82 -17.85 -13.57 0.47
C GLU A 82 -17.83 -12.30 1.34
N SER A 83 -16.63 -11.86 1.73
CA SER A 83 -16.44 -10.67 2.55
C SER A 83 -16.53 -9.41 1.71
N ALA A 84 -16.96 -8.32 2.33
CA ALA A 84 -16.93 -7.01 1.69
C ALA A 84 -15.48 -6.58 1.41
N TRP A 85 -15.31 -5.78 0.35
CA TRP A 85 -14.04 -5.13 0.05
C TRP A 85 -13.79 -3.97 1.03
N GLY A 86 -12.57 -3.89 1.56
CA GLY A 86 -12.02 -2.76 2.31
C GLY A 86 -10.98 -2.01 1.48
N LEU A 87 -11.11 -0.69 1.39
CA LEU A 87 -10.14 0.17 0.71
C LEU A 87 -8.85 0.23 1.55
N GLN A 88 -7.72 -0.13 0.95
CA GLN A 88 -6.41 -0.03 1.61
C GLN A 88 -5.72 1.31 1.38
N GLY A 89 -6.03 1.98 0.26
CA GLY A 89 -5.56 3.33 0.00
C GLY A 89 -4.71 3.46 -1.26
N ASN A 90 -4.08 4.62 -1.37
CA ASN A 90 -3.21 5.00 -2.48
C ASN A 90 -1.87 4.24 -2.35
N LEU A 91 -1.31 3.77 -3.46
CA LEU A 91 -0.06 2.98 -3.45
C LEU A 91 1.23 3.80 -3.28
N GLY A 92 1.10 5.10 -3.01
CA GLY A 92 2.22 5.97 -2.67
C GLY A 92 3.13 6.33 -3.85
N PRO A 93 4.16 7.15 -3.60
CA PRO A 93 4.96 7.81 -4.64
C PRO A 93 5.95 6.89 -5.37
N SER A 94 6.18 5.66 -4.89
CA SER A 94 6.96 4.66 -5.64
C SER A 94 6.20 4.17 -6.88
N ILE A 95 4.87 4.18 -6.82
CA ILE A 95 3.96 3.69 -7.84
C ILE A 95 3.24 4.84 -8.53
N ASN A 96 2.72 5.80 -7.78
CA ASN A 96 1.95 6.93 -8.31
C ASN A 96 2.85 8.16 -8.54
N THR A 97 2.52 8.92 -9.57
CA THR A 97 3.20 10.19 -9.88
C THR A 97 2.17 11.31 -9.98
N SER A 98 2.57 12.49 -10.45
CA SER A 98 1.60 13.56 -10.74
C SER A 98 0.73 13.27 -11.98
N TYR A 99 1.00 12.20 -12.72
CA TYR A 99 0.34 11.86 -13.98
C TYR A 99 -0.71 10.76 -13.79
N ALA A 100 -0.93 9.91 -14.81
CA ALA A 100 -1.88 8.81 -14.74
C ALA A 100 -1.14 7.47 -14.71
N GLU A 101 -1.46 6.65 -13.71
CA GLU A 101 -0.92 5.33 -13.51
C GLU A 101 -1.98 4.24 -13.55
N GLY A 102 -1.55 3.05 -13.97
CA GLY A 102 -2.31 1.83 -13.74
C GLY A 102 -1.47 0.58 -13.63
N ILE A 103 -1.84 -0.30 -12.70
CA ILE A 103 -1.15 -1.56 -12.48
C ILE A 103 -1.52 -2.53 -13.59
N THR A 104 -0.57 -2.87 -14.46
CA THR A 104 -0.76 -3.81 -15.57
C THR A 104 -0.53 -5.26 -15.15
N ALA A 105 0.37 -5.49 -14.20
CA ALA A 105 0.67 -6.81 -13.66
C ALA A 105 1.38 -6.71 -12.30
N VAL A 106 1.35 -7.81 -11.56
CA VAL A 106 2.09 -8.00 -10.30
C VAL A 106 2.88 -9.29 -10.39
N SER A 107 4.09 -9.29 -9.83
CA SER A 107 4.95 -10.48 -9.82
C SER A 107 4.32 -11.59 -8.97
N PRO A 108 4.59 -12.87 -9.26
CA PRO A 108 3.99 -13.99 -8.51
C PRO A 108 4.33 -14.00 -7.01
N ASP A 109 5.47 -13.42 -6.64
CA ASP A 109 5.90 -13.26 -5.24
C ASP A 109 5.33 -11.99 -4.59
N GLY A 110 4.58 -11.18 -5.34
CA GLY A 110 3.96 -9.96 -4.85
C GLY A 110 4.88 -8.78 -4.65
N ARG A 111 6.18 -8.92 -4.86
CA ARG A 111 7.15 -7.88 -4.50
C ARG A 111 7.20 -6.73 -5.49
N TRP A 112 6.74 -6.94 -6.70
CA TRP A 112 6.84 -5.98 -7.79
C TRP A 112 5.50 -5.81 -8.50
N CYS A 113 5.21 -4.57 -8.88
CA CYS A 113 4.18 -4.27 -9.85
C CYS A 113 4.80 -3.69 -11.12
N TYR A 114 4.07 -3.87 -12.21
CA TYR A 114 4.36 -3.29 -13.51
C TYR A 114 3.31 -2.23 -13.80
N VAL A 115 3.74 -0.97 -13.82
CA VAL A 115 2.86 0.20 -13.88
C VAL A 115 2.93 0.80 -15.27
N SER A 116 1.79 0.96 -15.93
CA SER A 116 1.72 1.83 -17.11
C SER A 116 1.58 3.27 -16.64
N GLU A 117 2.48 4.13 -17.09
CA GLU A 117 2.36 5.57 -16.94
C GLU A 117 1.81 6.15 -18.25
N TYR A 118 0.79 7.00 -18.17
CA TYR A 118 0.23 7.68 -19.32
C TYR A 118 0.23 9.19 -19.11
N MET A 119 0.83 9.90 -20.07
CA MET A 119 0.76 11.35 -20.15
C MET A 119 -0.37 11.80 -21.06
N GLY A 120 -1.10 12.84 -20.64
CA GLY A 120 -2.06 13.55 -21.46
C GLY A 120 -1.46 14.01 -22.80
N ALA A 121 -2.31 14.50 -23.71
CA ALA A 121 -1.88 14.84 -25.07
C ALA A 121 -0.90 16.02 -25.17
N ASN A 122 -0.67 16.72 -24.06
CA ASN A 122 -0.02 18.02 -23.97
C ASN A 122 1.32 18.01 -23.21
N GLU A 123 1.88 16.84 -22.90
CA GLU A 123 3.06 16.71 -22.02
C GLU A 123 4.10 15.82 -22.72
N HIS A 124 5.36 16.27 -22.76
CA HIS A 124 6.43 15.69 -23.61
C HIS A 124 7.63 15.18 -22.80
N ALA A 125 7.54 15.17 -21.47
CA ALA A 125 8.59 14.69 -20.59
C ALA A 125 7.96 13.75 -19.56
N GLY A 126 8.31 12.45 -19.64
CA GLY A 126 7.94 11.41 -18.67
C GLY A 126 8.07 11.88 -17.20
N ALA A 127 7.20 11.43 -16.31
CA ALA A 127 7.28 11.74 -14.87
C ALA A 127 8.53 11.10 -14.31
N ARG A 128 8.79 9.89 -14.79
CA ARG A 128 9.97 9.11 -14.49
C ARG A 128 11.08 9.44 -15.48
N PRO A 129 12.26 9.86 -14.99
CA PRO A 129 13.41 10.13 -15.86
C PRO A 129 13.74 8.94 -16.76
N GLY A 130 13.88 9.20 -18.07
CA GLY A 130 14.26 8.19 -19.05
C GLY A 130 13.11 7.54 -19.83
N GLY A 131 11.86 7.95 -19.60
CA GLY A 131 10.72 7.52 -20.41
C GLY A 131 10.80 7.96 -21.88
N LEU A 132 10.13 7.22 -22.77
CA LEU A 132 10.10 7.47 -24.20
C LEU A 132 8.66 7.69 -24.69
N GLY A 133 8.39 8.88 -25.23
CA GLY A 133 7.08 9.19 -25.79
C GLY A 133 6.05 9.50 -24.70
N ARG A 134 4.81 9.01 -24.87
CA ARG A 134 3.64 9.41 -24.05
C ARG A 134 3.25 8.40 -22.98
N GLY A 135 3.90 7.25 -22.94
CA GLY A 135 3.64 6.25 -21.92
C GLY A 135 4.60 5.10 -22.01
N ASP A 136 4.99 4.63 -20.83
CA ASP A 136 5.98 3.58 -20.62
C ASP A 136 5.44 2.57 -19.61
N ILE A 137 6.05 1.39 -19.57
CA ILE A 137 5.83 0.41 -18.52
C ILE A 137 7.02 0.44 -17.59
N TRP A 138 6.76 0.68 -16.31
CA TRP A 138 7.75 0.76 -15.26
C TRP A 138 7.62 -0.41 -14.30
N GLN A 139 8.72 -0.82 -13.69
CA GLN A 139 8.71 -1.74 -12.56
C GLN A 139 8.86 -0.95 -11.27
N ALA A 140 7.97 -1.17 -10.31
CA ALA A 140 8.02 -0.55 -8.99
C ALA A 140 7.81 -1.59 -7.89
N PRO A 141 8.48 -1.45 -6.72
CA PRO A 141 8.25 -2.35 -5.60
C PRO A 141 6.85 -2.11 -5.01
N ILE A 142 6.18 -3.18 -4.59
CA ILE A 142 4.99 -3.07 -3.74
C ILE A 142 5.51 -2.97 -2.30
N VAL A 143 5.30 -1.81 -1.70
CA VAL A 143 5.63 -1.51 -0.30
C VAL A 143 4.32 -1.45 0.50
N PRO A 144 4.33 -1.86 1.77
CA PRO A 144 3.15 -1.72 2.62
C PRO A 144 2.88 -0.24 2.87
N VAL A 145 1.61 0.12 2.96
CA VAL A 145 1.18 1.43 3.48
C VAL A 145 1.29 1.33 5.00
N VAL A 146 2.29 1.99 5.58
CA VAL A 146 2.61 1.94 7.02
C VAL A 146 2.30 3.25 7.76
N ASP A 147 2.06 4.32 7.01
CA ASP A 147 1.46 5.57 7.48
C ASP A 147 -0.06 5.38 7.39
N PHE A 148 -0.66 4.93 8.50
CA PHE A 148 -2.07 4.55 8.55
C PHE A 148 -2.97 5.78 8.71
N ASN A 149 -2.46 6.85 9.31
CA ASN A 149 -3.24 8.08 9.52
C ASN A 149 -3.16 9.05 8.31
N GLY A 150 -2.23 8.81 7.38
CA GLY A 150 -2.02 9.58 6.15
C GLY A 150 -1.33 10.93 6.36
N ASP A 151 -0.59 11.13 7.46
CA ASP A 151 0.07 12.39 7.81
C ASP A 151 1.48 12.56 7.21
N ALA A 152 1.91 11.59 6.41
CA ALA A 152 3.19 11.49 5.73
C ALA A 152 4.39 11.23 6.67
N ALA A 153 4.16 10.71 7.88
CA ALA A 153 5.18 10.15 8.75
C ALA A 153 4.80 8.73 9.18
N VAL A 154 5.80 7.86 9.39
CA VAL A 154 5.61 6.58 10.09
C VAL A 154 6.06 6.76 11.53
N ASP A 155 5.09 6.96 12.44
CA ASP A 155 5.37 7.36 13.82
C ASP A 155 4.58 6.56 14.87
N LEU A 156 4.51 7.09 16.11
CA LEU A 156 3.84 6.40 17.21
C LEU A 156 2.30 6.45 17.09
N ILE A 157 1.74 7.37 16.31
CA ILE A 157 0.31 7.45 16.03
C ILE A 157 -0.09 6.27 15.13
N ASP A 158 0.72 5.92 14.13
CA ASP A 158 0.49 4.73 13.32
C ASP A 158 0.62 3.44 14.13
N LEU A 159 1.61 3.39 15.03
CA LEU A 159 1.76 2.26 15.94
C LEU A 159 0.54 2.13 16.87
N GLU A 160 0.00 3.24 17.37
CA GLU A 160 -1.21 3.27 18.18
C GLU A 160 -2.40 2.71 17.38
N MET A 161 -2.60 3.15 16.13
CA MET A 161 -3.63 2.60 15.25
C MET A 161 -3.49 1.08 15.08
N LEU A 162 -2.28 0.59 14.81
CA LEU A 162 -2.04 -0.85 14.67
C LEU A 162 -2.39 -1.62 15.96
N ILE A 163 -2.05 -1.07 17.13
CA ILE A 163 -2.35 -1.69 18.42
C ILE A 163 -3.85 -1.63 18.76
N ASP A 164 -4.52 -0.53 18.45
CA ASP A 164 -5.96 -0.35 18.68
C ASP A 164 -6.79 -1.36 17.89
N HIS A 165 -6.29 -1.78 16.72
CA HIS A 165 -6.91 -2.79 15.88
C HIS A 165 -6.40 -4.22 16.14
N TRP A 166 -5.62 -4.46 17.20
CA TRP A 166 -5.01 -5.76 17.46
C TRP A 166 -6.03 -6.91 17.54
N GLY A 167 -5.83 -7.92 16.70
CA GLY A 167 -6.66 -9.09 16.57
C GLY A 167 -7.93 -8.89 15.74
N ALA A 168 -8.20 -7.68 15.25
CA ALA A 168 -9.32 -7.37 14.37
C ALA A 168 -8.99 -7.69 12.91
N SER A 169 -10.04 -7.84 12.11
CA SER A 169 -9.93 -7.87 10.64
C SER A 169 -10.04 -6.42 10.14
N GLU A 170 -9.03 -5.62 10.47
CA GLU A 170 -8.89 -4.25 10.00
C GLU A 170 -7.93 -4.23 8.84
N THR A 171 -8.41 -3.93 7.64
CA THR A 171 -7.59 -4.01 6.45
C THR A 171 -6.46 -2.99 6.51
N LEU A 172 -6.75 -1.77 6.98
CA LEU A 172 -5.77 -0.68 6.99
C LEU A 172 -4.48 -1.04 7.73
N CYS A 173 -4.60 -1.79 8.83
CA CYS A 173 -3.48 -2.19 9.68
C CYS A 173 -2.98 -3.62 9.42
N ASP A 174 -3.66 -4.38 8.54
CA ASP A 174 -3.31 -5.75 8.14
C ASP A 174 -2.37 -5.73 6.91
N ILE A 175 -1.08 -5.55 7.18
CA ILE A 175 0.01 -5.35 6.22
C ILE A 175 1.01 -6.52 6.19
N GLY A 176 0.89 -7.46 7.11
CA GLY A 176 1.81 -8.54 7.40
C GLY A 176 1.11 -9.92 7.38
N PRO A 177 1.71 -10.94 6.75
CA PRO A 177 2.93 -10.90 5.97
C PRO A 177 2.74 -10.10 4.69
N MET A 178 3.83 -9.48 4.25
CA MET A 178 3.86 -8.80 2.97
C MET A 178 3.45 -9.73 1.84
N PRO A 179 2.93 -9.17 0.73
CA PRO A 179 2.53 -7.76 0.57
C PRO A 179 1.13 -7.32 1.04
N TRP A 180 0.29 -8.21 1.60
CA TRP A 180 -1.15 -7.91 1.67
C TRP A 180 -1.86 -8.35 2.95
N GLY A 181 -1.11 -8.67 4.01
CA GLY A 181 -1.70 -9.12 5.26
C GLY A 181 -2.10 -10.59 5.25
N ASP A 182 -2.63 -11.07 6.38
CA ASP A 182 -3.25 -12.39 6.50
C ASP A 182 -4.73 -12.37 6.93
N GLY A 183 -5.35 -11.20 6.89
CA GLY A 183 -6.74 -10.97 7.24
C GLY A 183 -6.92 -10.55 8.70
N LYS A 184 -5.84 -10.37 9.46
CA LYS A 184 -5.88 -10.11 10.89
C LYS A 184 -4.67 -9.32 11.35
N VAL A 185 -4.93 -8.21 12.03
CA VAL A 185 -3.87 -7.43 12.69
C VAL A 185 -3.26 -8.24 13.83
N ASP A 186 -2.00 -8.62 13.70
CA ASP A 186 -1.24 -9.38 14.66
C ASP A 186 0.27 -9.04 14.65
N ILE A 187 1.07 -9.93 15.22
CA ILE A 187 2.51 -9.74 15.37
C ILE A 187 3.26 -9.67 14.02
N LYS A 188 2.68 -10.23 12.95
CA LYS A 188 3.26 -10.18 11.61
C LYS A 188 3.13 -8.77 11.04
N ASP A 189 2.02 -8.09 11.27
CA ASP A 189 1.82 -6.69 10.89
C ASP A 189 2.79 -5.80 11.64
N LEU A 190 2.90 -6.00 12.96
CA LEU A 190 3.87 -5.26 13.77
C LEU A 190 5.30 -5.49 13.26
N ALA A 191 5.67 -6.71 12.86
CA ALA A 191 6.99 -6.98 12.31
C ALA A 191 7.25 -6.24 10.99
N VAL A 192 6.24 -6.14 10.12
CA VAL A 192 6.34 -5.33 8.90
C VAL A 192 6.45 -3.86 9.25
N PHE A 193 5.55 -3.33 10.08
CA PHE A 193 5.54 -1.94 10.53
C PHE A 193 6.91 -1.51 11.10
N MET A 194 7.45 -2.28 12.05
CA MET A 194 8.72 -1.96 12.70
C MET A 194 9.89 -1.90 11.72
N THR A 195 9.86 -2.68 10.63
CA THR A 195 10.89 -2.62 9.58
C THR A 195 10.91 -1.27 8.85
N TYR A 196 9.76 -0.59 8.74
CA TYR A 196 9.65 0.72 8.10
C TYR A 196 9.79 1.86 9.11
N TYR A 197 9.19 1.73 10.29
CA TYR A 197 9.40 2.66 11.40
C TYR A 197 10.89 2.85 11.70
N GLU A 198 11.67 1.76 11.73
CA GLU A 198 13.12 1.85 11.90
C GLU A 198 13.80 2.58 10.74
N LYS A 199 13.38 2.40 9.50
CA LYS A 199 14.02 3.10 8.35
C LYS A 199 13.79 4.60 8.39
N GLU A 200 12.58 5.04 8.75
CA GLU A 200 12.24 6.47 8.82
C GLU A 200 12.81 7.13 10.08
N ASN A 201 12.79 6.43 11.21
CA ASN A 201 13.28 6.93 12.50
C ASN A 201 14.74 6.55 12.78
N SER A 202 15.44 5.94 11.81
CA SER A 202 16.89 5.76 11.85
C SER A 202 17.57 7.12 11.74
N THR A 203 17.66 7.82 12.85
CA THR A 203 18.56 8.96 12.94
C THR A 203 20.00 8.45 12.75
N PRO A 204 20.83 9.07 11.89
CA PRO A 204 22.26 8.77 11.86
C PRO A 204 22.94 9.39 13.10
N TRP A 205 22.85 8.73 14.24
CA TRP A 205 23.71 8.99 15.41
C TRP A 205 24.20 7.61 15.89
N SER A 206 25.48 7.21 15.86
CA SER A 206 26.70 7.94 16.18
C SER A 206 27.94 7.20 15.65
N SER A 207 28.75 7.86 14.82
CA SER A 207 30.18 7.51 14.69
C SER A 207 31.09 8.53 15.38
N SER A 208 30.53 9.50 16.10
CA SER A 208 31.29 10.59 16.73
C SER A 208 31.13 10.68 18.25
N LEU A 209 30.48 9.72 18.92
CA LEU A 209 30.34 9.73 20.40
C LEU A 209 30.61 8.37 21.09
N LEU A 210 31.21 7.42 20.36
CA LEU A 210 31.75 6.20 20.95
C LEU A 210 33.15 5.93 20.39
N ASP A 211 34.07 6.86 20.64
CA ASP A 211 35.48 6.46 20.72
C ASP A 211 35.67 5.90 22.14
N ASP A 212 35.78 4.57 22.25
CA ASP A 212 35.91 3.81 23.51
C ASP A 212 37.02 4.36 24.45
N ALA A 213 37.95 5.13 23.90
CA ALA A 213 39.01 5.81 24.63
C ALA A 213 38.50 6.96 25.53
N GLU A 214 37.44 7.68 25.15
CA GLU A 214 36.95 8.85 25.87
C GLU A 214 36.03 8.46 27.04
N MET A 215 35.18 7.45 26.86
CA MET A 215 34.41 6.80 27.92
C MET A 215 35.33 6.25 29.03
N ARG A 216 36.43 5.58 28.67
CA ARG A 216 37.42 5.04 29.63
C ARG A 216 38.21 6.13 30.36
N ARG A 217 38.47 7.28 29.73
CA ARG A 217 39.05 8.45 30.41
C ARG A 217 38.08 9.08 31.41
N ASN A 218 36.82 9.22 31.04
CA ASN A 218 35.82 9.86 31.90
C ASN A 218 35.42 8.98 33.10
N TYR A 219 35.52 7.65 32.98
CA TYR A 219 35.29 6.74 34.12
C TYR A 219 36.47 6.63 35.10
N SER A 220 37.69 6.92 34.66
CA SER A 220 38.90 6.85 35.50
C SER A 220 39.13 8.10 36.34
N THR A 221 38.44 9.21 36.05
CA THR A 221 38.50 10.48 36.77
C THR A 221 37.37 10.67 37.80
N LEU A 222 36.42 9.74 37.88
CA LEU A 222 35.32 9.79 38.87
C LEU A 222 35.82 9.42 40.28
N PRO A 223 35.53 10.24 41.31
CA PRO A 223 35.86 9.90 42.69
C PRO A 223 35.08 8.66 43.16
N ALA A 224 35.71 7.84 44.02
CA ALA A 224 35.35 6.46 44.32
C ALA A 224 33.92 6.20 44.86
N GLY A 225 33.17 7.24 45.24
CA GLY A 225 31.83 7.11 45.85
C GLY A 225 30.64 7.00 44.89
N ARG A 226 30.83 7.03 43.56
CA ARG A 226 29.73 6.91 42.57
C ARG A 226 29.78 5.64 41.70
N LYS A 227 30.58 4.64 42.09
CA LYS A 227 30.75 3.40 41.31
C LYS A 227 29.76 2.27 41.66
N GLU A 228 28.81 2.50 42.56
CA GLU A 228 27.78 1.51 42.89
C GLU A 228 26.41 1.98 42.43
N GLY A 229 25.84 1.28 41.45
CA GLY A 229 24.49 1.57 40.98
C GLY A 229 24.13 1.01 39.61
N VAL A 230 24.68 -0.14 39.18
CA VAL A 230 24.07 -0.96 38.12
C VAL A 230 24.40 -2.44 38.40
N ARG A 231 23.42 -3.19 38.91
CA ARG A 231 23.23 -4.60 38.57
C ARG A 231 21.84 -4.72 37.96
#